data_AF-A0A517LQF6-F1
#
_entry.id   AF-A0A517LQF6-F1
#
_cell.length_a   1.000
_cell.length_b   1.000
_cell.length_c   1.000
_cell.angle_alpha   90.00
_cell.angle_beta   90.00
_cell.angle_gamma   90.00
#
_symmetry.space_group_name_H-M   'P 1'
#
loop_
_entity.id
_entity.type
_entity.pdbx_description
1 polymer ?
#
loop_
_entity_poly.entity_id
_entity_poly.type
_entity_poly.pdbx_seq_one_letter_code
_entity_poly.pdbx_strand_id
1 'polypeptide(L)'
;MAPKKEKAEKPAKGDAAADMILHYLRKQNRPYSATDISANLHNKVTKAATQKILKDLRERKEIDGRDSGKQSVYHVIQKPEESPSPDELAEMDKRTQQLRDEISNLNTTAKALRSTLSSLNSTLSTADLRAAIARMDAERAEILDRLASLRSGDIQPVSKEEKQEVDKQAKTMEKSLTKRKKIVKEMWGQVLDNTPNDASAIMGLRDQFDMDDED
;
A
#
# COMPACT_ATOMS: atom_id res chain seq x y z
N MET A 1 -19.64 16.68 -13.40
CA MET A 1 -20.18 15.85 -14.52
C MET A 1 -21.32 15.03 -13.95
N ALA A 2 -22.57 15.37 -14.28
CA ALA A 2 -23.75 14.71 -13.70
C ALA A 2 -23.84 13.26 -14.21
N PRO A 3 -24.19 12.27 -13.35
CA PRO A 3 -24.28 10.89 -13.78
C PRO A 3 -25.47 10.73 -14.74
N LYS A 4 -25.19 10.18 -15.93
CA LYS A 4 -26.21 9.82 -16.92
C LYS A 4 -27.15 8.78 -16.32
N LYS A 5 -28.46 9.09 -16.29
CA LYS A 5 -29.52 8.09 -16.06
C LYS A 5 -29.34 6.96 -17.07
N GLU A 6 -29.08 5.76 -16.58
CA GLU A 6 -29.19 4.54 -17.39
C GLU A 6 -30.57 4.47 -18.03
N LYS A 7 -30.60 4.09 -19.32
CA LYS A 7 -31.83 3.93 -20.09
C LYS A 7 -32.67 2.85 -19.43
N ALA A 8 -33.86 3.21 -18.94
CA ALA A 8 -34.85 2.26 -18.47
C ALA A 8 -35.12 1.22 -19.58
N GLU A 9 -34.96 -0.06 -19.24
CA GLU A 9 -35.37 -1.18 -20.09
C GLU A 9 -36.82 -0.97 -20.55
N LYS A 10 -37.12 -1.32 -21.81
CA LYS A 10 -38.47 -1.17 -22.36
C LYS A 10 -39.47 -1.91 -21.46
N PRO A 11 -40.64 -1.30 -21.14
CA PRO A 11 -41.61 -1.94 -20.26
C PRO A 11 -42.10 -3.25 -20.87
N ALA A 12 -42.12 -4.31 -20.07
CA ALA A 12 -42.69 -5.59 -20.44
C ALA A 12 -44.19 -5.41 -20.73
N LYS A 13 -44.69 -6.09 -21.77
CA LYS A 13 -46.08 -5.99 -22.24
C LYS A 13 -46.71 -7.37 -22.31
N GLY A 14 -48.04 -7.42 -22.14
CA GLY A 14 -48.82 -8.65 -22.30
C GLY A 14 -48.45 -9.73 -21.29
N ASP A 15 -48.47 -10.99 -21.72
CA ASP A 15 -48.27 -12.16 -20.86
C ASP A 15 -46.92 -12.16 -20.15
N ALA A 16 -45.86 -11.64 -20.80
CA ALA A 16 -44.54 -11.51 -20.18
C ALA A 16 -44.54 -10.59 -18.94
N ALA A 17 -45.42 -9.59 -18.89
CA ALA A 17 -45.57 -8.73 -17.72
C ALA A 17 -46.36 -9.44 -16.60
N ALA A 18 -47.33 -10.29 -16.95
CA ALA A 18 -48.08 -11.10 -16.00
C ALA A 18 -47.20 -12.16 -15.34
N ASP A 19 -46.41 -12.88 -16.13
CA ASP A 19 -45.45 -13.87 -15.64
C ASP A 19 -44.42 -13.24 -14.69
N MET A 20 -43.93 -12.04 -15.02
CA MET A 20 -42.97 -11.31 -14.18
C MET A 20 -43.57 -10.94 -12.82
N ILE A 21 -44.82 -10.46 -12.80
CA ILE A 21 -45.53 -10.11 -11.56
C ILE A 21 -45.81 -11.36 -10.72
N LEU A 22 -46.31 -12.42 -11.35
CA LEU A 22 -46.62 -13.67 -10.67
C LEU A 22 -45.36 -14.33 -10.09
N HIS A 23 -44.27 -14.38 -10.87
CA HIS A 23 -42.99 -14.88 -10.41
C HIS A 23 -42.43 -14.05 -9.25
N TYR A 24 -42.54 -12.72 -9.32
CA TYR A 24 -42.14 -11.83 -8.23
C TYR A 24 -42.93 -12.11 -6.94
N LEU A 25 -44.26 -12.22 -7.04
CA LEU A 25 -45.13 -12.51 -5.91
C LEU A 25 -44.82 -13.88 -5.29
N ARG A 26 -44.57 -14.92 -6.10
CA ARG A 26 -44.18 -16.25 -5.63
C ARG A 26 -42.83 -16.24 -4.92
N LYS A 27 -41.84 -15.55 -5.51
CA LYS A 27 -40.50 -15.47 -4.94
C LYS A 27 -40.48 -14.74 -3.59
N GLN A 28 -41.23 -13.65 -3.46
CA GLN A 28 -41.26 -12.86 -2.23
C GLN A 28 -42.21 -13.44 -1.18
N ASN A 29 -43.27 -14.13 -1.61
CA ASN A 29 -44.34 -14.68 -0.77
C ASN A 29 -44.84 -13.70 0.31
N ARG A 30 -44.90 -12.41 -0.03
CA ARG A 30 -45.34 -11.31 0.85
C ARG A 30 -46.48 -10.54 0.18
N PRO A 31 -47.45 -10.03 0.97
CA PRO A 31 -48.55 -9.23 0.45
C PRO A 31 -48.06 -7.84 0.02
N TYR A 32 -48.39 -7.41 -1.19
CA TYR A 32 -47.98 -6.12 -1.76
C TYR A 32 -49.12 -5.40 -2.49
N SER A 33 -49.05 -4.07 -2.56
CA SER A 33 -49.94 -3.28 -3.41
C SER A 33 -49.43 -3.22 -4.86
N ALA A 34 -50.30 -2.86 -5.80
CA ALA A 34 -49.91 -2.64 -7.20
C ALA A 34 -48.82 -1.55 -7.35
N THR A 35 -48.80 -0.55 -6.45
CA THR A 35 -47.77 0.49 -6.45
C THR A 35 -46.43 -0.09 -6.01
N ASP A 36 -46.41 -0.91 -4.96
CA ASP A 36 -45.19 -1.51 -4.43
C ASP A 36 -44.57 -2.49 -5.44
N ILE A 37 -45.40 -3.31 -6.09
CA ILE A 37 -44.93 -4.27 -7.10
C ILE A 37 -44.31 -3.52 -8.29
N SER A 38 -44.97 -2.48 -8.80
CA SER A 38 -44.41 -1.63 -9.88
C SER A 38 -43.06 -1.01 -9.48
N ALA A 39 -42.96 -0.52 -8.24
CA ALA A 39 -41.73 0.10 -7.73
C ALA A 39 -40.60 -0.92 -7.53
N ASN A 40 -40.90 -2.08 -6.94
CA ASN A 40 -39.94 -3.16 -6.69
C ASN A 40 -39.45 -3.82 -7.99
N LEU A 41 -40.27 -3.80 -9.04
CA LEU A 41 -39.89 -4.20 -10.38
C LEU A 41 -39.23 -3.06 -11.18
N HIS A 42 -38.83 -1.96 -10.52
CA HIS A 42 -38.17 -0.80 -11.13
C HIS A 42 -38.94 -0.21 -12.33
N ASN A 43 -40.27 -0.22 -12.27
CA ASN A 43 -41.17 0.23 -13.34
C ASN A 43 -41.02 -0.53 -14.68
N LYS A 44 -40.44 -1.74 -14.67
CA LYS A 44 -40.48 -2.65 -15.84
C LYS A 44 -41.92 -2.99 -16.25
N VAL A 45 -42.84 -2.98 -15.29
CA VAL A 45 -44.28 -2.95 -15.54
C VAL A 45 -44.82 -1.68 -14.89
N THR A 46 -45.57 -0.87 -15.64
CA THR A 46 -46.09 0.40 -15.13
C THR A 46 -47.18 0.16 -14.08
N LYS A 47 -47.35 1.06 -13.13
CA LYS A 47 -48.39 0.96 -12.08
C LYS A 47 -49.78 0.63 -12.63
N ALA A 48 -50.19 1.29 -13.72
CA ALA A 48 -51.49 1.04 -14.34
C ALA A 48 -51.59 -0.37 -14.95
N ALA A 49 -50.54 -0.83 -15.62
CA ALA A 49 -50.47 -2.19 -16.16
C ALA A 49 -50.45 -3.24 -15.03
N THR A 50 -49.67 -3.01 -13.98
CA THR A 50 -49.61 -3.86 -12.78
C THR A 50 -50.97 -3.99 -12.12
N GLN A 51 -51.70 -2.88 -11.95
CA GLN A 51 -53.04 -2.92 -11.36
C GLN A 51 -54.04 -3.71 -12.21
N LYS A 52 -53.97 -3.60 -13.54
CA LYS A 52 -54.81 -4.40 -14.44
C LYS A 52 -54.46 -5.88 -14.36
N ILE A 53 -53.18 -6.22 -14.50
CA ILE A 53 -52.69 -7.60 -14.45
C ILE A 53 -53.04 -8.27 -13.12
N LEU A 54 -52.91 -7.58 -11.99
CA LEU A 54 -53.27 -8.14 -10.68
C LEU A 54 -54.76 -8.41 -10.53
N LYS A 55 -55.62 -7.59 -11.15
CA LYS A 55 -57.06 -7.87 -11.21
C LYS A 55 -57.33 -9.10 -12.07
N ASP A 56 -56.73 -9.17 -13.25
CA ASP A 56 -56.87 -10.30 -14.17
C ASP A 56 -56.38 -11.62 -13.52
N LEU A 57 -55.23 -11.59 -12.81
CA LEU A 57 -54.69 -12.75 -12.08
C LEU A 57 -55.56 -13.16 -10.88
N ARG A 58 -56.21 -12.19 -10.20
CA ARG A 58 -57.18 -12.46 -9.13
C ARG A 58 -58.44 -13.11 -9.69
N GLU A 59 -58.94 -12.64 -10.83
CA GLU A 59 -60.11 -13.22 -11.52
C GLU A 59 -59.84 -14.67 -11.98
N ARG A 60 -58.62 -14.95 -12.45
CA ARG A 60 -58.15 -16.31 -12.79
C ARG A 60 -57.87 -17.19 -11.57
N LYS A 61 -58.00 -16.66 -10.35
CA LYS A 61 -57.70 -17.35 -9.08
C LYS A 61 -56.27 -17.88 -9.00
N GLU A 62 -55.32 -17.18 -9.61
CA GLU A 62 -53.90 -17.50 -9.51
C GLU A 62 -53.23 -16.80 -8.31
N ILE A 63 -53.82 -15.67 -7.90
CA ILE A 63 -53.45 -14.90 -6.72
C ILE A 63 -54.71 -14.52 -5.95
N ASP A 64 -54.55 -14.20 -4.67
CA ASP A 64 -55.63 -13.63 -3.87
C ASP A 64 -55.30 -12.17 -3.52
N GLY A 65 -56.33 -11.41 -3.13
CA GLY A 65 -56.15 -10.03 -2.74
C GLY A 65 -57.29 -9.51 -1.88
N ARG A 66 -56.92 -8.63 -0.94
CA ARG A 66 -57.84 -7.97 -0.03
C ARG A 66 -57.86 -6.47 -0.29
N ASP A 67 -59.07 -5.95 -0.38
CA ASP A 67 -59.30 -4.51 -0.50
C ASP A 67 -59.29 -3.88 0.89
N SER A 68 -58.42 -2.89 1.09
CA SER A 68 -58.25 -2.12 2.32
C SER A 68 -58.51 -0.64 2.03
N GLY A 69 -59.77 -0.24 2.13
CA GLY A 69 -60.20 1.12 1.81
C GLY A 69 -59.92 1.46 0.34
N LYS A 70 -59.02 2.43 0.10
CA LYS A 70 -58.66 2.90 -1.25
C LYS A 70 -57.55 2.07 -1.93
N GLN A 71 -56.96 1.11 -1.23
CA GLN A 71 -55.83 0.32 -1.73
C GLN A 71 -56.14 -1.17 -1.70
N SER A 72 -55.75 -1.90 -2.74
CA SER A 72 -55.84 -3.36 -2.81
C SER A 72 -54.46 -3.98 -2.60
N VAL A 73 -54.40 -5.01 -1.76
CA VAL A 73 -53.18 -5.75 -1.45
C VAL A 73 -53.33 -7.16 -2.01
N TYR A 74 -52.31 -7.65 -2.71
CA TYR A 74 -52.31 -8.94 -3.41
C TYR A 74 -51.21 -9.85 -2.87
N HIS A 75 -51.48 -11.15 -2.81
CA HIS A 75 -50.53 -12.18 -2.42
C HIS A 75 -50.78 -13.48 -3.19
N VAL A 76 -49.80 -14.37 -3.17
CA VAL A 76 -49.98 -15.72 -3.74
C VAL A 76 -50.88 -16.55 -2.83
N ILE A 77 -51.69 -17.42 -3.43
CA ILE A 77 -52.53 -18.37 -2.70
C ILE A 77 -51.63 -19.40 -2.03
N GLN A 78 -51.78 -19.54 -0.72
CA GLN A 78 -51.06 -20.54 0.08
C GLN A 78 -52.02 -21.69 0.36
N LYS A 79 -51.69 -22.89 -0.12
CA LYS A 79 -52.52 -24.08 0.06
C LYS A 79 -52.17 -24.79 1.37
N PRO A 80 -53.12 -25.03 2.28
CA PRO A 80 -52.87 -25.73 3.54
C PRO A 80 -52.29 -27.14 3.33
N GLU A 81 -52.72 -27.84 2.29
CA GLU A 81 -52.24 -29.18 1.90
C GLU A 81 -50.77 -29.22 1.44
N GLU A 82 -50.18 -28.07 1.10
CA GLU A 82 -48.75 -27.95 0.77
C GLU A 82 -47.91 -27.61 2.03
N SER A 83 -48.54 -27.48 3.21
CA SER A 83 -47.82 -27.22 4.45
C SER A 83 -47.15 -28.51 4.95
N PRO A 84 -45.85 -28.48 5.27
CA PRO A 84 -45.16 -29.64 5.79
C PRO A 84 -45.74 -30.09 7.13
N SER A 85 -45.71 -31.40 7.37
CA SER A 85 -46.10 -32.01 8.64
C SER A 85 -45.16 -31.60 9.78
N PRO A 86 -45.56 -31.75 11.06
CA PRO A 86 -44.70 -31.45 12.20
C PRO A 86 -43.37 -32.22 12.17
N ASP A 87 -43.37 -33.46 11.69
CA ASP A 87 -42.18 -34.29 11.59
C ASP A 87 -41.23 -33.79 10.49
N GLU A 88 -41.77 -33.42 9.32
CA GLU A 88 -40.99 -32.82 8.23
C GLU A 88 -40.40 -31.46 8.65
N LEU A 89 -41.15 -30.65 9.40
CA LEU A 89 -40.64 -29.39 9.96
C LEU A 89 -39.48 -29.64 10.92
N ALA A 90 -39.59 -30.64 11.81
CA ALA A 90 -38.52 -31.00 12.73
C ALA A 90 -37.25 -31.49 11.99
N GLU A 91 -37.42 -32.24 10.90
CA GLU A 91 -36.30 -32.66 10.05
C GLU A 91 -35.65 -31.47 9.32
N MET A 92 -36.45 -30.55 8.78
CA MET A 92 -35.97 -29.33 8.15
C MET A 92 -35.20 -28.44 9.13
N ASP A 93 -35.68 -28.29 10.37
CA ASP A 93 -35.00 -27.55 11.42
C ASP A 93 -33.67 -28.20 11.81
N LYS A 94 -33.65 -29.52 11.97
CA LYS A 94 -32.42 -30.28 12.22
C LYS A 94 -31.40 -30.08 11.10
N ARG A 95 -31.84 -30.17 9.84
CA ARG A 95 -30.97 -29.95 8.67
C ARG A 95 -30.47 -28.51 8.61
N THR A 96 -31.32 -27.54 8.93
CA THR A 96 -30.95 -26.12 8.97
C THR A 96 -29.88 -25.89 10.04
N GLN A 97 -30.02 -26.51 11.21
CA GLN A 97 -29.02 -26.41 12.28
C GLN A 97 -27.69 -27.05 11.86
N GLN A 98 -27.73 -28.26 11.29
CA GLN A 98 -26.53 -28.93 10.77
C GLN A 98 -25.78 -28.07 9.75
N LEU A 99 -26.49 -27.48 8.79
CA LEU A 99 -25.87 -26.60 7.78
C LEU A 99 -25.29 -25.32 8.40
N ARG A 100 -25.94 -24.75 9.43
CA ARG A 100 -25.39 -23.58 10.15
C ARG A 100 -24.08 -23.92 10.86
N ASP A 101 -24.04 -25.07 11.52
CA ASP A 101 -22.85 -25.55 12.21
C ASP A 101 -21.71 -25.82 11.22
N GLU A 102 -22.01 -26.44 10.08
CA GLU A 102 -21.05 -26.66 8.99
C GLU A 102 -20.52 -25.35 8.41
N ILE A 103 -21.38 -24.37 8.14
CA ILE A 103 -20.97 -23.03 7.67
C ILE A 103 -20.05 -22.35 8.68
N SER A 104 -20.35 -22.44 9.97
CA SER A 104 -19.52 -21.88 11.04
C SER A 104 -18.12 -22.50 11.06
N ASN A 105 -18.06 -23.84 10.98
CA ASN A 105 -16.81 -24.59 10.95
C ASN A 105 -15.98 -24.27 9.72
N LEU A 106 -16.57 -24.32 8.52
CA LEU A 106 -15.88 -24.02 7.26
C LEU A 106 -15.36 -22.58 7.23
N ASN A 107 -16.12 -21.60 7.74
CA ASN A 107 -15.65 -20.22 7.83
C ASN A 107 -14.44 -20.08 8.77
N THR A 108 -14.45 -20.79 9.89
CA THR A 108 -13.34 -20.80 10.84
C THR A 108 -12.09 -21.41 10.20
N THR A 109 -12.22 -22.56 9.54
CA THR A 109 -11.12 -23.20 8.80
C THR A 109 -10.59 -22.31 7.69
N ALA A 110 -11.48 -21.70 6.90
CA ALA A 110 -11.08 -20.79 5.83
C ALA A 110 -10.32 -19.57 6.36
N LYS A 111 -10.73 -19.03 7.52
CA LYS A 111 -10.00 -17.93 8.18
C LYS A 111 -8.61 -18.37 8.64
N ALA A 112 -8.49 -19.55 9.24
CA ALA A 112 -7.20 -20.09 9.66
C ALA A 112 -6.26 -20.31 8.46
N LEU A 113 -6.74 -20.96 7.39
CA LEU A 113 -5.96 -21.21 6.18
C LEU A 113 -5.50 -19.91 5.50
N ARG A 114 -6.36 -18.89 5.43
CA ARG A 114 -5.97 -17.56 4.90
C ARG A 114 -4.88 -16.91 5.74
N SER A 115 -4.96 -17.03 7.06
CA SER A 115 -3.92 -16.52 7.97
C SER A 115 -2.59 -17.23 7.76
N THR A 116 -2.61 -18.56 7.66
CA THR A 116 -1.42 -19.37 7.39
C THR A 116 -0.81 -19.00 6.05
N LEU A 117 -1.62 -18.92 4.98
CA LEU A 117 -1.16 -18.54 3.65
C LEU A 117 -0.54 -17.14 3.63
N SER A 118 -1.18 -16.17 4.30
CA SER A 118 -0.63 -14.81 4.44
C SER A 118 0.74 -14.83 5.13
N SER A 119 0.89 -15.60 6.21
CA SER A 119 2.16 -15.74 6.93
C SER A 119 3.24 -16.46 6.13
N LEU A 120 2.90 -17.42 5.27
CA LEU A 120 3.88 -18.08 4.42
C LEU A 120 4.34 -17.13 3.30
N ASN A 121 3.42 -16.39 2.70
CA ASN A 121 3.70 -15.47 1.61
C ASN A 121 4.34 -14.14 2.05
N SER A 122 4.33 -13.80 3.33
CA SER A 122 5.06 -12.62 3.84
C SER A 122 6.57 -12.85 3.92
N THR A 123 7.03 -14.08 3.70
CA THR A 123 8.45 -14.44 3.66
C THR A 123 8.89 -14.74 2.23
N LEU A 124 10.15 -14.42 1.93
CA LEU A 124 10.75 -14.71 0.64
C LEU A 124 10.78 -16.24 0.42
N SER A 125 10.50 -16.69 -0.81
CA SER A 125 10.54 -18.13 -1.09
C SER A 125 11.96 -18.68 -0.90
N THR A 126 12.09 -19.98 -0.61
CA THR A 126 13.41 -20.60 -0.46
C THR A 126 14.27 -20.46 -1.72
N ALA A 127 13.64 -20.43 -2.91
CA ALA A 127 14.35 -20.20 -4.17
C ALA A 127 14.90 -18.77 -4.26
N ASP A 128 14.07 -17.78 -3.90
CA ASP A 128 14.47 -16.37 -3.89
C ASP A 128 15.54 -16.10 -2.83
N LEU A 129 15.48 -16.74 -1.66
CA LEU A 129 16.51 -16.65 -0.63
C LEU A 129 17.86 -17.16 -1.15
N ARG A 130 17.87 -18.29 -1.86
CA ARG A 130 19.10 -18.82 -2.48
C ARG A 130 19.67 -17.88 -3.54
N ALA A 131 18.80 -17.30 -4.37
CA ALA A 131 19.21 -16.31 -5.37
C ALA A 131 19.79 -15.04 -4.71
N ALA A 132 19.16 -14.56 -3.64
CA ALA A 132 19.65 -13.41 -2.88
C ALA A 132 21.01 -13.67 -2.23
N ILE A 133 21.22 -14.86 -1.64
CA ILE A 133 22.52 -15.27 -1.09
C ILE A 133 23.59 -15.28 -2.18
N ALA A 134 23.32 -15.94 -3.31
CA ALA A 134 24.28 -16.01 -4.42
C ALA A 134 24.66 -14.62 -4.95
N ARG A 135 23.70 -13.69 -5.03
CA ARG A 135 23.96 -12.29 -5.41
C ARG A 135 24.84 -11.58 -4.39
N MET A 136 24.52 -11.68 -3.10
CA MET A 136 25.29 -11.05 -2.02
C MET A 136 26.71 -11.61 -1.94
N ASP A 137 26.89 -12.91 -2.18
CA ASP A 137 28.23 -13.53 -2.22
C ASP A 137 29.05 -13.03 -3.41
N ALA A 138 28.44 -12.85 -4.57
CA ALA A 138 29.10 -12.26 -5.74
C ALA A 138 29.50 -10.78 -5.49
N GLU A 139 28.58 -9.98 -4.95
CA GLU A 139 28.86 -8.58 -4.57
C GLU A 139 29.99 -8.50 -3.53
N ARG A 140 29.97 -9.40 -2.53
CA ARG A 140 31.04 -9.51 -1.53
C ARG A 140 32.38 -9.84 -2.17
N ALA A 141 32.42 -10.79 -3.10
CA ALA A 141 33.64 -11.16 -3.80
C ALA A 141 34.20 -9.97 -4.61
N GLU A 142 33.35 -9.25 -5.34
CA GLU A 142 33.75 -8.06 -6.11
C GLU A 142 34.29 -6.95 -5.20
N ILE A 143 33.63 -6.66 -4.09
CA ILE A 143 34.08 -5.65 -3.11
C ILE A 143 35.44 -6.06 -2.52
N LEU A 144 35.62 -7.34 -2.18
CA LEU A 144 36.88 -7.82 -1.62
C LEU A 144 38.02 -7.78 -2.64
N ASP A 145 37.77 -8.11 -3.90
CA ASP A 145 38.76 -8.02 -4.97
C ASP A 145 39.19 -6.57 -5.22
N ARG A 146 38.22 -5.66 -5.31
CA ARG A 146 38.48 -4.22 -5.42
C ARG A 146 39.28 -3.70 -4.22
N LEU A 147 38.95 -4.15 -3.02
CA LEU A 147 39.65 -3.76 -1.79
C LEU A 147 41.08 -4.34 -1.77
N ALA A 148 41.29 -5.55 -2.26
CA ALA A 148 42.62 -6.13 -2.41
C ALA A 148 43.48 -5.32 -3.39
N SER A 149 42.93 -4.95 -4.56
CA SER A 149 43.60 -4.08 -5.54
C SER A 149 43.97 -2.71 -4.97
N LEU A 150 43.07 -2.09 -4.19
CA LEU A 150 43.35 -0.81 -3.53
C LEU A 150 44.42 -0.91 -2.44
N ARG A 151 44.60 -2.08 -1.83
CA ARG A 151 45.61 -2.32 -0.79
C ARG A 151 46.92 -2.88 -1.32
N SER A 152 46.97 -3.39 -2.56
CA SER A 152 48.19 -3.95 -3.14
C SER A 152 49.17 -2.88 -3.67
N GLY A 153 48.76 -1.61 -3.74
CA GLY A 153 49.64 -0.51 -4.11
C GLY A 153 50.62 -0.14 -2.98
N ASP A 154 51.74 0.47 -3.37
CA ASP A 154 52.77 0.97 -2.44
C ASP A 154 52.23 2.07 -1.49
N ILE A 155 51.18 2.77 -1.93
CA ILE A 155 50.47 3.78 -1.15
C ILE A 155 49.23 3.15 -0.52
N GLN A 156 49.29 2.93 0.79
CA GLN A 156 48.17 2.37 1.55
C GLN A 156 47.05 3.41 1.75
N PRO A 157 45.77 3.02 1.64
CA PRO A 157 44.65 3.90 1.95
C PRO A 157 44.69 4.32 3.42
N VAL A 158 44.76 5.62 3.68
CA VAL A 158 44.76 6.21 5.02
C VAL A 158 43.31 6.47 5.46
N SER A 159 43.03 6.27 6.76
CA SER A 159 41.71 6.59 7.30
C SER A 159 41.42 8.09 7.22
N LYS A 160 40.14 8.47 7.19
CA LYS A 160 39.76 9.88 7.15
C LYS A 160 40.25 10.62 8.40
N GLU A 161 40.22 9.93 9.53
CA GLU A 161 40.62 10.41 10.85
C GLU A 161 42.12 10.69 10.89
N GLU A 162 42.93 9.75 10.40
CA GLU A 162 44.39 9.90 10.34
C GLU A 162 44.81 11.03 9.39
N LYS A 163 44.17 11.14 8.22
CA LYS A 163 44.40 12.27 7.30
C LYS A 163 44.10 13.61 7.97
N GLN A 164 42.97 13.70 8.69
CA GLN A 164 42.59 14.94 9.38
C GLN A 164 43.59 15.32 10.47
N GLU A 165 44.18 14.34 11.16
CA GLU A 165 45.18 14.59 12.18
C GLU A 165 46.49 15.10 11.57
N VAL A 166 46.97 14.47 10.49
CA VAL A 166 48.14 14.95 9.74
C VAL A 166 47.91 16.37 9.21
N ASP A 167 46.74 16.65 8.64
CA ASP A 167 46.39 17.99 8.14
C ASP A 167 46.41 19.06 9.26
N LYS A 168 45.96 18.70 10.47
CA LYS A 168 46.03 19.61 11.64
C LYS A 168 47.48 19.85 12.07
N GLN A 169 48.30 18.81 12.10
CA GLN A 169 49.71 18.92 12.46
C GLN A 169 50.45 19.79 11.45
N ALA A 170 50.24 19.56 10.15
CA ALA A 170 50.81 20.38 9.08
C ALA A 170 50.44 21.86 9.23
N LYS A 171 49.16 22.18 9.45
CA LYS A 171 48.71 23.56 9.71
C LYS A 171 49.34 24.18 10.94
N THR A 172 49.61 23.38 11.98
CA THR A 172 50.25 23.86 13.21
C THR A 172 51.72 24.16 12.98
N MET A 173 52.42 23.30 12.24
CA MET A 173 53.80 23.51 11.84
C MET A 173 53.95 24.71 10.91
N GLU A 174 53.05 24.86 9.93
CA GLU A 174 53.03 26.00 9.01
C GLU A 174 52.87 27.33 9.76
N LYS A 175 51.89 27.43 10.67
CA LYS A 175 51.72 28.61 11.54
C LYS A 175 52.98 28.90 12.37
N SER A 176 53.66 27.85 12.84
CA SER A 176 54.87 28.01 13.65
C SER A 176 56.03 28.51 12.79
N LEU A 177 56.18 27.99 11.57
CA LEU A 177 57.15 28.44 10.58
C LEU A 177 56.94 29.90 10.22
N THR A 178 55.70 30.32 9.92
CA THR A 178 55.39 31.72 9.61
C THR A 178 55.74 32.67 10.75
N LYS A 179 55.43 32.28 12.00
CA LYS A 179 55.82 33.07 13.18
C LYS A 179 57.34 33.15 13.34
N ARG A 180 58.05 32.03 13.14
CA ARG A 180 59.52 32.00 13.22
C ARG A 180 60.17 32.85 12.15
N LYS A 181 59.74 32.77 10.89
CA LYS A 181 60.20 33.65 9.80
C LYS A 181 59.98 35.12 10.13
N LYS A 182 58.81 35.47 10.69
CA LYS A 182 58.53 36.84 11.14
C LYS A 182 59.51 37.29 12.22
N ILE A 183 59.76 36.47 13.24
CA ILE A 183 60.73 36.78 14.31
C ILE A 183 62.13 36.96 13.74
N VAL A 184 62.59 36.05 12.88
CA VAL A 184 63.91 36.13 12.23
C VAL A 184 64.04 37.44 11.45
N LYS A 185 63.02 37.79 10.65
CA LYS A 185 62.99 39.04 9.89
C LYS A 185 63.02 40.30 10.77
N GLU A 186 62.26 40.31 11.87
CA GLU A 186 62.26 41.42 12.83
C GLU A 186 63.62 41.56 13.54
N MET A 187 64.21 40.46 13.98
CA MET A 187 65.52 40.44 14.64
C MET A 187 66.63 40.87 13.67
N TRP A 188 66.58 40.38 12.42
CA TRP A 188 67.52 40.78 11.38
C TRP A 188 67.41 42.28 11.08
N GLY A 189 66.19 42.83 11.01
CA GLY A 189 65.98 44.27 10.90
C GLY A 189 66.68 45.07 12.01
N GLN A 190 66.59 44.61 13.27
CA GLN A 190 67.28 45.27 14.39
C GLN A 190 68.81 45.16 14.29
N VAL A 191 69.35 44.06 13.77
CA VAL A 191 70.79 43.92 13.53
C VAL A 191 71.24 44.90 12.45
N LEU A 192 70.48 45.03 11.36
CA LEU A 192 70.76 45.99 10.29
C LEU A 192 70.74 47.43 10.78
N ASP A 193 69.78 47.80 11.64
CA ASP A 193 69.68 49.16 12.21
C ASP A 193 70.92 49.56 13.04
N ASN A 194 71.65 48.57 13.58
CA ASN A 194 72.86 48.78 14.39
C ASN A 194 74.17 48.49 13.63
N THR A 195 74.09 48.15 12.35
CA THR A 195 75.26 47.83 11.52
C THR A 195 75.50 48.98 10.53
N PRO A 196 76.75 49.40 10.27
CA PRO A 196 77.05 50.36 9.22
C PRO A 196 76.45 49.89 7.88
N ASN A 197 75.86 50.82 7.12
CA ASN A 197 75.20 50.51 5.84
C ASN A 197 76.21 50.23 4.72
N ASP A 198 76.98 49.15 4.88
CA ASP A 198 77.96 48.62 3.95
C ASP A 198 77.59 47.19 3.55
N ALA A 199 77.52 46.93 2.25
CA ALA A 199 77.07 45.65 1.70
C ALA A 199 78.00 44.50 2.10
N SER A 200 79.32 44.74 2.22
CA SER A 200 80.27 43.72 2.63
C SER A 200 80.10 43.31 4.08
N ALA A 201 79.79 44.26 4.98
CA ALA A 201 79.55 44.00 6.39
C ALA A 201 78.23 43.25 6.62
N ILE A 202 77.18 43.62 5.89
CA ILE A 202 75.86 42.97 5.96
C ILE A 202 75.93 41.52 5.44
N MET A 203 76.63 41.30 4.32
CA MET A 203 76.79 39.97 3.73
C MET A 203 77.64 39.06 4.62
N GLY A 204 78.73 39.56 5.21
CA GLY A 204 79.55 38.80 6.14
C GLY A 204 78.81 38.38 7.42
N LEU A 205 77.92 39.23 7.94
CA LEU A 205 77.06 38.89 9.08
C LEU A 205 76.01 37.84 8.72
N ARG A 206 75.46 37.89 7.51
CA ARG A 206 74.46 36.92 7.04
C ARG A 206 75.05 35.53 6.89
N ASP A 207 76.25 35.44 6.31
CA ASP A 207 77.03 34.19 6.22
C ASP A 207 77.41 33.69 7.61
N GLN A 208 77.75 34.58 8.55
CA GLN A 208 78.06 34.21 9.93
C GLN A 208 76.85 33.63 10.68
N PHE A 209 75.64 34.12 10.39
CA PHE A 209 74.40 33.61 10.97
C PHE A 209 73.76 32.46 10.16
N ASP A 210 74.42 32.00 9.09
CA ASP A 210 73.96 30.91 8.23
C ASP A 210 72.52 31.14 7.71
N MET A 211 72.24 32.39 7.30
CA MET A 211 70.92 32.77 6.79
C MET A 211 70.88 32.64 5.26
N ASP A 212 69.99 31.79 4.75
CA ASP A 212 69.77 31.58 3.32
C ASP A 212 69.25 32.86 2.63
N ASP A 213 69.50 32.96 1.31
CA ASP A 213 69.13 34.12 0.49
C ASP A 213 67.61 34.42 0.46
N GLU A 214 66.78 33.44 0.79
CA GLU A 214 65.30 33.48 0.68
C GLU A 214 64.53 33.65 2.01
N ASP A 215 65.22 33.83 3.15
CA ASP A 215 64.58 33.98 4.48
C ASP A 215 64.22 35.42 4.88
#